data_AF-A0A968DX97-F1
#
_entry.id   AF-A0A968DX97-F1
#
_cell.length_a   1.000
_cell.length_b   1.000
_cell.length_c   1.000
_cell.angle_alpha   90.00
_cell.angle_beta   90.00
_cell.angle_gamma   90.00
#
_symmetry.space_group_name_H-M   'P 1'
#
loop_
_entity.id
_entity.type
_entity.pdbx_description
1 polymer ?
#
loop_
_entity_poly.entity_id
_entity_poly.type
_entity_poly.pdbx_seq_one_letter_code
_entity_poly.pdbx_strand_id
1 'polypeptide(L)'
;MPESQQVETSADEASGAGHEHASEATVPGHRGRTKRRHSLESSVALPAESIRRRLERLERQNRWLRLGFLVLVLVVAYVVSDRLNLENAIVKQTLVESKELKLLDNDGNPRLFVRMYSRVPVMQVFDGTGKPRMSLGLRFDDTPFIDLSDARGRTRATFEMTPNDAPAVRLMDETGKTTFQIN
;
A
#
# COMPACT_ATOMS: atom_id res chain seq x y z
N MET A 1 59.43 -0.84 30.21
CA MET A 1 59.69 -2.08 29.45
C MET A 1 58.87 -2.06 28.16
N PRO A 2 59.38 -1.40 27.11
CA PRO A 2 59.05 -1.65 25.71
C PRO A 2 60.14 -2.50 25.06
N GLU A 3 59.85 -3.38 24.11
CA GLU A 3 60.83 -3.98 23.18
C GLU A 3 60.01 -4.63 22.04
N SER A 4 59.99 -4.07 20.82
CA SER A 4 61.04 -4.01 19.80
C SER A 4 60.97 -5.19 18.84
N GLN A 5 60.76 -4.94 17.56
CA GLN A 5 61.73 -5.20 16.48
C GLN A 5 61.08 -4.82 15.14
N GLN A 6 61.58 -3.75 14.48
CA GLN A 6 62.73 -3.73 13.53
C GLN A 6 62.26 -4.14 12.12
N VAL A 7 62.71 -3.60 10.97
CA VAL A 7 63.85 -2.76 10.57
C VAL A 7 63.54 -2.35 9.10
N GLU A 8 63.57 -1.07 8.75
CA GLU A 8 64.71 -0.38 8.06
C GLU A 8 64.71 -0.63 6.54
N THR A 9 64.52 0.38 5.69
CA THR A 9 65.55 1.11 4.90
C THR A 9 64.79 1.60 3.63
N SER A 10 65.08 2.66 2.89
CA SER A 10 66.18 3.61 2.78
C SER A 10 65.70 4.75 1.87
N ALA A 11 66.29 5.93 2.06
CA ALA A 11 66.16 7.11 1.22
C ALA A 11 67.06 7.02 -0.05
N ASP A 12 67.03 8.10 -0.82
CA ASP A 12 67.90 8.51 -1.93
C ASP A 12 67.54 7.94 -3.32
N GLU A 13 67.19 8.75 -4.32
CA GLU A 13 67.76 9.98 -4.92
C GLU A 13 68.37 9.64 -6.29
N ALA A 14 68.32 10.64 -7.16
CA ALA A 14 69.04 10.79 -8.43
C ALA A 14 68.47 10.00 -9.63
N SER A 15 67.88 10.69 -10.61
CA SER A 15 68.62 11.33 -11.72
C SER A 15 69.26 10.26 -12.59
N GLY A 16 68.72 9.93 -13.75
CA GLY A 16 68.61 10.84 -14.89
C GLY A 16 69.56 10.34 -15.97
N ALA A 17 69.10 10.30 -17.22
CA ALA A 17 69.88 10.44 -18.46
C ALA A 17 69.13 9.73 -19.60
N GLY A 18 68.47 10.53 -20.43
CA GLY A 18 68.24 10.15 -21.81
C GLY A 18 69.55 10.22 -22.59
N HIS A 19 69.67 9.37 -23.60
CA HIS A 19 70.37 9.70 -24.85
C HIS A 19 69.87 8.76 -25.94
N GLU A 20 68.96 9.27 -26.78
CA GLU A 20 68.78 8.80 -28.14
C GLU A 20 69.95 9.32 -28.99
N HIS A 21 70.59 8.43 -29.75
CA HIS A 21 71.43 8.76 -30.89
C HIS A 21 70.80 8.14 -32.13
N ALA A 22 70.32 8.97 -33.05
CA ALA A 22 70.20 8.61 -34.46
C ALA A 22 70.51 9.81 -35.36
N SER A 23 71.29 9.51 -36.39
CA SER A 23 71.45 10.19 -37.68
C SER A 23 72.24 11.51 -37.79
N GLU A 24 73.41 11.35 -38.42
CA GLU A 24 73.67 11.76 -39.81
C GLU A 24 73.48 13.24 -40.23
N ALA A 25 74.63 13.85 -40.56
CA ALA A 25 74.94 14.72 -41.70
C ALA A 25 74.26 16.10 -41.89
N THR A 26 75.09 17.12 -41.68
CA THR A 26 75.50 18.17 -42.65
C THR A 26 74.50 19.27 -43.07
N VAL A 27 74.86 20.53 -42.82
CA VAL A 27 75.13 21.65 -43.77
C VAL A 27 75.04 23.01 -42.99
N PRO A 28 75.87 24.04 -43.28
CA PRO A 28 76.22 25.09 -42.30
C PRO A 28 75.59 26.48 -42.57
N GLY A 29 75.64 27.34 -41.55
CA GLY A 29 76.00 28.76 -41.75
C GLY A 29 75.13 29.85 -41.10
N HIS A 30 75.84 30.70 -40.34
CA HIS A 30 75.63 32.16 -40.12
C HIS A 30 74.89 32.69 -38.87
N ARG A 31 75.74 33.11 -37.90
CA ARG A 31 75.82 34.40 -37.18
C ARG A 31 74.53 35.23 -36.96
N GLY A 32 74.28 35.57 -35.69
CA GLY A 32 73.56 36.80 -35.33
C GLY A 32 73.16 36.86 -33.87
N ARG A 33 73.54 37.92 -33.16
CA ARG A 33 73.48 38.11 -31.70
C ARG A 33 72.43 39.19 -31.37
N THR A 34 72.06 39.29 -30.08
CA THR A 34 71.34 40.37 -29.33
C THR A 34 69.86 40.10 -29.01
N LYS A 35 69.46 39.87 -27.75
CA LYS A 35 69.24 40.76 -26.56
C LYS A 35 68.06 41.75 -26.72
N ARG A 36 66.94 41.53 -25.99
CA ARG A 36 66.39 42.34 -24.86
C ARG A 36 64.84 42.27 -24.74
N ARG A 37 64.41 41.74 -23.59
CA ARG A 37 63.43 42.24 -22.58
C ARG A 37 62.01 42.74 -22.94
N HIS A 38 61.09 42.23 -22.10
CA HIS A 38 59.85 42.83 -21.55
C HIS A 38 58.67 43.03 -22.52
N SER A 39 57.40 42.88 -22.16
CA SER A 39 56.60 42.18 -21.14
C SER A 39 55.16 42.59 -21.45
N LEU A 40 54.19 41.71 -21.17
CA LEU A 40 52.73 41.97 -21.11
C LEU A 40 52.01 42.12 -22.46
N GLU A 41 51.47 41.02 -22.97
CA GLU A 41 50.08 40.95 -23.47
C GLU A 41 49.58 39.52 -23.25
N SER A 42 48.97 39.28 -22.09
CA SER A 42 48.31 38.01 -21.75
C SER A 42 46.82 38.25 -21.58
N SER A 43 46.11 38.24 -22.70
CA SER A 43 44.65 38.22 -22.85
C SER A 43 44.41 38.27 -24.36
N VAL A 44 43.76 37.36 -25.08
CA VAL A 44 42.51 36.65 -24.85
C VAL A 44 42.46 35.55 -25.92
N ALA A 45 42.52 34.27 -25.56
CA ALA A 45 42.10 33.18 -26.44
C ALA A 45 42.00 31.85 -25.67
N LEU A 46 41.05 31.74 -24.76
CA LEU A 46 40.50 30.44 -24.34
C LEU A 46 38.98 30.61 -24.41
N PRO A 47 38.15 29.61 -24.77
CA PRO A 47 38.47 28.32 -25.37
C PRO A 47 37.25 27.72 -26.12
N ALA A 48 37.01 28.08 -27.38
CA ALA A 48 35.86 27.53 -28.12
C ALA A 48 35.93 26.00 -28.26
N GLU A 49 37.14 25.44 -28.38
CA GLU A 49 37.35 24.00 -28.50
C GLU A 49 37.23 23.25 -27.17
N SER A 50 37.62 23.85 -26.04
CA SER A 50 37.52 23.16 -24.75
C SER A 50 36.08 23.11 -24.23
N ILE A 51 35.25 24.10 -24.60
CA ILE A 51 33.80 24.09 -24.36
C ILE A 51 33.13 23.04 -25.25
N ARG A 52 33.51 22.94 -26.54
CA ARG A 52 33.00 21.89 -27.45
C ARG A 52 33.30 20.47 -26.96
N ARG A 53 34.54 20.20 -26.51
CA ARG A 53 34.92 18.89 -25.95
C ARG A 53 34.21 18.55 -24.63
N ARG A 54 33.87 19.57 -23.81
CA ARG A 54 33.06 19.38 -22.58
C ARG A 54 31.58 19.21 -22.89
N LEU A 55 31.07 19.86 -23.95
CA LEU A 55 29.69 19.75 -24.38
C LEU A 55 29.35 18.33 -24.85
N GLU A 56 30.23 17.69 -25.64
CA GLU A 56 30.02 16.31 -26.10
C GLU A 56 30.02 15.28 -24.94
N ARG A 57 30.83 15.52 -23.91
CA ARG A 57 30.85 14.70 -22.68
C ARG A 57 29.60 14.91 -21.83
N LEU A 58 29.13 16.16 -21.72
CA LEU A 58 27.93 16.50 -20.98
C LEU A 58 26.64 16.03 -21.69
N GLU A 59 26.54 16.12 -23.02
CA GLU A 59 25.35 15.66 -23.75
C GLU A 59 25.11 14.16 -23.61
N ARG A 60 26.17 13.35 -23.63
CA ARG A 60 26.05 11.90 -23.41
C ARG A 60 25.56 11.56 -22.02
N GLN A 61 26.11 12.20 -20.98
CA GLN A 61 25.71 11.95 -19.59
C GLN A 61 24.31 12.53 -19.27
N ASN A 62 23.99 13.69 -19.84
CA ASN A 62 22.69 14.34 -19.63
C ASN A 62 21.54 13.51 -20.25
N ARG A 63 21.78 12.71 -21.31
CA ARG A 63 20.76 11.80 -21.85
C ARG A 63 20.39 10.66 -20.88
N TRP A 64 21.37 10.04 -20.24
CA TRP A 64 21.10 8.98 -19.25
C TRP A 64 20.45 9.52 -17.98
N LEU A 65 20.89 10.70 -17.51
CA LEU A 65 20.24 11.38 -16.38
C LEU A 65 18.81 11.83 -16.70
N ARG A 66 18.55 12.36 -17.90
CA ARG A 66 17.20 12.72 -18.37
C ARG A 66 16.29 11.51 -18.48
N LEU A 67 16.79 10.38 -18.99
CA LEU A 67 16.03 9.13 -19.07
C LEU A 67 15.71 8.59 -17.67
N GLY A 68 16.71 8.58 -16.77
CA GLY A 68 16.49 8.18 -15.37
C GLY A 68 15.46 9.06 -14.65
N PHE A 69 15.50 10.37 -14.89
CA PHE A 69 14.52 11.30 -14.33
C PHE A 69 13.12 11.08 -14.93
N LEU A 70 12.99 10.84 -16.23
CA LEU A 70 11.71 10.52 -16.87
C LEU A 70 11.09 9.24 -16.30
N VAL A 71 11.91 8.19 -16.12
CA VAL A 71 11.47 6.93 -15.50
C VAL A 71 11.04 7.16 -14.06
N LEU A 72 11.79 7.96 -13.28
CA LEU A 72 11.43 8.29 -11.91
C LEU A 72 10.08 9.02 -11.83
N VAL A 73 9.83 9.99 -12.71
CA VAL A 73 8.55 10.71 -12.78
C VAL A 73 7.41 9.76 -13.12
N LEU A 74 7.61 8.83 -14.07
CA LEU A 74 6.61 7.84 -14.44
C LEU A 74 6.31 6.85 -13.30
N VAL A 75 7.33 6.42 -12.54
CA VAL A 75 7.16 5.56 -11.37
C VAL A 75 6.40 6.28 -10.26
N VAL A 76 6.75 7.53 -9.97
CA VAL A 76 6.03 8.34 -8.99
C VAL A 76 4.58 8.58 -9.44
N ALA A 77 4.36 8.89 -10.71
CA ALA A 77 3.01 9.05 -11.27
C ALA A 77 2.19 7.76 -11.15
N TYR A 78 2.79 6.60 -11.42
CA TYR A 78 2.13 5.29 -11.26
C TYR A 78 1.75 5.02 -9.79
N VAL A 79 2.69 5.21 -8.86
CA VAL A 79 2.45 5.02 -7.41
C VAL A 79 1.40 5.98 -6.86
N VAL A 80 1.41 7.22 -7.34
CA VAL A 80 0.47 8.26 -6.92
C VAL A 80 -0.90 8.10 -7.59
N SER A 81 -0.97 7.54 -8.80
CA SER A 81 -2.25 7.27 -9.51
C SER A 81 -3.16 6.34 -8.70
N ASP A 82 -2.61 5.32 -8.02
CA ASP A 82 -3.38 4.46 -7.10
C ASP A 82 -3.90 5.22 -5.87
N ARG A 83 -3.21 6.30 -5.47
CA ARG A 83 -3.52 7.09 -4.27
C ARG A 83 -4.40 8.31 -4.54
N LEU A 84 -4.56 8.70 -5.81
CA LEU A 84 -5.37 9.85 -6.23
C LEU A 84 -6.74 9.48 -6.77
N ASN A 85 -7.13 8.19 -6.73
CA ASN A 85 -8.51 7.76 -6.93
C ASN A 85 -9.38 8.27 -5.75
N LEU A 86 -9.66 9.58 -5.74
CA LEU A 86 -10.74 10.23 -5.00
C LEU A 86 -12.08 9.90 -5.67
N GLU A 87 -12.32 8.63 -5.98
CA GLU A 87 -13.64 8.19 -6.37
C GLU A 87 -14.45 7.98 -5.10
N ASN A 88 -15.46 8.81 -4.96
CA ASN A 88 -16.54 8.71 -4.00
C ASN A 88 -17.03 7.26 -3.92
N ALA A 89 -16.51 6.49 -2.97
CA ALA A 89 -17.06 5.21 -2.60
C ALA A 89 -18.36 5.46 -1.81
N ILE A 90 -19.40 5.89 -2.53
CA ILE A 90 -20.73 5.38 -2.24
C ILE A 90 -20.56 3.88 -2.43
N VAL A 91 -20.35 3.18 -1.31
CA VAL A 91 -20.31 1.72 -1.25
C VAL A 91 -21.52 1.24 -2.05
N LYS A 92 -21.30 0.75 -3.27
CA LYS A 92 -22.33 0.02 -4.01
C LYS A 92 -22.71 -1.11 -3.06
N GLN A 93 -23.87 -0.99 -2.43
CA GLN A 93 -24.36 -2.02 -1.53
C GLN A 93 -24.53 -3.26 -2.41
N THR A 94 -23.59 -4.20 -2.32
CA THR A 94 -23.75 -5.52 -2.93
C THR A 94 -24.96 -6.13 -2.25
N LEU A 95 -26.09 -6.16 -2.94
CA LEU A 95 -27.27 -6.84 -2.47
C LEU A 95 -26.93 -8.33 -2.37
N VAL A 96 -26.85 -8.85 -1.15
CA VAL A 96 -26.60 -10.27 -0.92
C VAL A 96 -27.93 -11.01 -1.04
N GLU A 97 -28.15 -11.65 -2.19
CA GLU A 97 -29.26 -12.57 -2.37
C GLU A 97 -28.86 -13.97 -1.86
N SER A 98 -29.58 -14.48 -0.86
CA SER A 98 -29.39 -15.84 -0.36
C SER A 98 -30.72 -16.45 0.04
N LYS A 99 -30.84 -17.77 -0.15
CA LYS A 99 -31.98 -18.56 0.36
C LYS A 99 -31.98 -18.67 1.88
N GLU A 100 -30.79 -18.64 2.48
CA GLU A 100 -30.59 -18.77 3.93
C GLU A 100 -29.27 -18.10 4.33
N LEU A 101 -29.30 -17.26 5.36
CA LEU A 101 -28.11 -16.71 6.02
C LEU A 101 -27.97 -17.35 7.39
N LYS A 102 -26.77 -17.85 7.70
CA LYS A 102 -26.43 -18.45 8.99
C LYS A 102 -25.26 -17.71 9.61
N LEU A 103 -25.39 -17.29 10.86
CA LEU A 103 -24.25 -16.93 11.69
C LEU A 103 -23.86 -18.16 12.51
N LEU A 104 -22.60 -18.57 12.42
CA LEU A 104 -22.04 -19.66 13.22
C LEU A 104 -21.15 -19.06 14.32
N ASP A 105 -21.01 -19.76 15.45
CA ASP A 105 -19.98 -19.47 16.45
C ASP A 105 -18.63 -20.10 16.07
N ASN A 106 -17.63 -19.95 16.95
CA ASN A 106 -16.28 -20.48 16.75
C ASN A 106 -16.23 -22.02 16.67
N ASP A 107 -17.23 -22.70 17.25
CA ASP A 107 -17.34 -24.16 17.24
C ASP A 107 -18.14 -24.65 16.02
N GLY A 108 -18.60 -23.75 15.15
CA GLY A 108 -19.41 -24.05 13.98
C GLY A 108 -20.91 -24.21 14.26
N ASN A 109 -21.37 -23.93 15.48
CA ASN A 109 -22.77 -24.04 15.84
C ASN A 109 -23.57 -22.81 15.37
N PRO A 110 -24.76 -22.98 14.80
CA PRO A 110 -25.58 -21.88 14.35
C PRO A 110 -26.14 -21.06 15.53
N ARG A 111 -25.98 -19.74 15.45
CA ARG A 111 -26.46 -18.74 16.42
C ARG A 111 -27.54 -17.82 15.88
N LEU A 112 -27.60 -17.65 14.56
CA LEU A 112 -28.62 -16.86 13.88
C LEU A 112 -28.99 -17.55 12.57
N PHE A 113 -30.28 -17.66 12.29
CA PHE A 113 -30.80 -17.93 10.95
C PHE A 113 -31.61 -16.75 10.44
N VAL A 114 -31.47 -16.43 9.16
CA VAL A 114 -32.42 -15.61 8.38
C VAL A 114 -32.79 -16.43 7.16
N ARG A 115 -34.05 -16.85 7.05
CA ARG A 115 -34.50 -17.78 6.00
C ARG A 115 -35.98 -17.62 5.69
N MET A 116 -36.37 -18.15 4.52
CA MET A 116 -37.77 -18.44 4.24
C MET A 116 -38.14 -19.78 4.88
N TYR A 117 -39.09 -19.78 5.82
CA TYR A 117 -39.67 -20.99 6.39
C TYR A 117 -41.08 -21.15 5.83
N SER A 118 -41.33 -22.17 5.00
CA SER A 118 -42.66 -22.42 4.42
C SER A 118 -43.30 -21.19 3.74
N ARG A 119 -42.49 -20.41 3.01
CA ARG A 119 -42.85 -19.16 2.31
C ARG A 119 -43.03 -17.91 3.18
N VAL A 120 -42.72 -17.96 4.48
CA VAL A 120 -42.69 -16.76 5.32
C VAL A 120 -41.25 -16.44 5.77
N PRO A 121 -40.84 -15.16 5.78
CA PRO A 121 -39.52 -14.77 6.25
C PRO A 121 -39.45 -14.90 7.77
N VAL A 122 -38.43 -15.59 8.27
CA VAL A 122 -38.19 -15.77 9.71
C VAL A 122 -36.71 -15.60 10.03
N MET A 123 -36.44 -14.86 11.09
CA MET A 123 -35.15 -14.78 11.76
C MET A 123 -35.22 -15.45 13.13
N GLN A 124 -34.24 -16.28 13.47
CA GLN A 124 -34.18 -17.00 14.75
C GLN A 124 -32.80 -16.88 15.38
N VAL A 125 -32.75 -16.55 16.67
CA VAL A 125 -31.53 -16.52 17.49
C VAL A 125 -31.49 -17.76 18.38
N PHE A 126 -30.36 -18.45 18.41
CA PHE A 126 -30.17 -19.69 19.15
C PHE A 126 -29.19 -19.52 20.32
N ASP A 127 -29.45 -20.21 21.43
CA ASP A 127 -28.49 -20.33 22.54
C ASP A 127 -27.39 -21.37 22.26
N GLY A 128 -26.49 -21.56 23.23
CA GLY A 128 -25.36 -22.50 23.11
C GLY A 128 -25.73 -23.97 23.05
N THR A 129 -27.00 -24.28 23.31
CA THR A 129 -27.53 -25.64 23.21
C THR A 129 -28.31 -25.84 21.91
N GLY A 130 -28.34 -24.84 21.03
CA GLY A 130 -29.10 -24.87 19.78
C GLY A 130 -30.61 -24.66 19.97
N LYS A 131 -31.06 -24.15 21.13
CA LYS A 131 -32.48 -23.83 21.34
C LYS A 131 -32.78 -22.41 20.88
N PRO A 132 -33.88 -22.18 20.15
CA PRO A 132 -34.29 -20.83 19.76
C PRO A 132 -34.70 -20.04 21.01
N ARG A 133 -34.13 -18.84 21.18
CA ARG A 133 -34.41 -17.91 22.29
C ARG A 133 -35.19 -16.69 21.87
N MET A 134 -35.11 -16.36 20.58
CA MET A 134 -35.87 -15.28 19.96
C MET A 134 -36.22 -15.69 18.54
N SER A 135 -37.45 -15.43 18.12
CA SER A 135 -37.87 -15.56 16.72
C SER A 135 -38.60 -14.29 16.32
N LEU A 136 -38.37 -13.81 15.10
CA LEU A 136 -39.15 -12.71 14.54
C LEU A 136 -39.34 -12.90 13.04
N GLY A 137 -40.45 -12.41 12.52
CA GLY A 137 -40.81 -12.61 11.13
C GLY A 137 -42.31 -12.50 10.93
N LEU A 138 -42.80 -13.19 9.90
CA LEU A 138 -44.22 -13.28 9.60
C LEU A 138 -44.77 -14.67 9.95
N ARG A 139 -46.02 -14.70 10.41
CA ARG A 139 -46.83 -15.92 10.47
C ARG A 139 -47.40 -16.24 9.09
N PHE A 140 -48.07 -17.38 8.96
CA PHE A 140 -48.67 -17.81 7.68
C PHE A 140 -49.80 -16.93 7.15
N ASP A 141 -50.40 -16.13 8.03
CA ASP A 141 -51.41 -15.10 7.71
C ASP A 141 -50.77 -13.72 7.48
N ASP A 142 -49.45 -13.67 7.25
CA ASP A 142 -48.63 -12.47 7.08
C ASP A 142 -48.63 -11.50 8.28
N THR A 143 -49.15 -11.92 9.44
CA THR A 143 -49.05 -11.10 10.65
C THR A 143 -47.62 -11.10 11.20
N PRO A 144 -47.03 -9.93 11.49
CA PRO A 144 -45.69 -9.85 12.08
C PRO A 144 -45.69 -10.28 13.54
N PHE A 145 -44.60 -10.92 13.98
CA PHE A 145 -44.39 -11.31 15.37
C PHE A 145 -42.93 -11.20 15.82
N ILE A 146 -42.75 -11.10 17.13
CA ILE A 146 -41.49 -11.30 17.86
C ILE A 146 -41.82 -12.18 19.07
N ASP A 147 -41.25 -13.38 19.12
CA ASP A 147 -41.38 -14.33 20.21
C ASP A 147 -40.08 -14.41 21.03
N LEU A 148 -40.20 -14.41 22.35
CA LEU A 148 -39.12 -14.69 23.29
C LEU A 148 -39.37 -16.03 23.98
N SER A 149 -38.37 -16.91 23.96
CA SER A 149 -38.47 -18.26 24.53
C SER A 149 -37.56 -18.46 25.73
N ASP A 150 -37.96 -19.33 26.66
CA ASP A 150 -37.16 -19.75 27.80
C ASP A 150 -36.09 -20.81 27.45
N ALA A 151 -35.31 -21.25 28.44
CA ALA A 151 -34.24 -22.25 28.25
C ALA A 151 -34.75 -23.65 27.89
N ARG A 152 -36.06 -23.89 28.01
CA ARG A 152 -36.72 -25.12 27.55
C ARG A 152 -37.24 -24.97 26.12
N GLY A 153 -37.14 -23.78 25.52
CA GLY A 153 -37.65 -23.46 24.18
C GLY A 153 -39.13 -23.08 24.16
N ARG A 154 -39.73 -22.77 25.32
CA ARG A 154 -41.15 -22.38 25.41
C ARG A 154 -41.28 -20.87 25.30
N THR A 155 -42.16 -20.38 24.45
CA THR A 155 -42.46 -18.94 24.33
C THR A 155 -43.02 -18.39 25.63
N ARG A 156 -42.48 -17.26 26.11
CA ARG A 156 -42.87 -16.55 27.33
C ARG A 156 -43.34 -15.13 27.08
N ALA A 157 -42.98 -14.55 25.96
CA ALA A 157 -43.51 -13.28 25.52
C ALA A 157 -43.66 -13.28 24.00
N THR A 158 -44.73 -12.65 23.53
CA THR A 158 -45.01 -12.42 22.11
C THR A 158 -45.40 -10.97 21.93
N PHE A 159 -44.78 -10.29 20.96
CA PHE A 159 -45.21 -9.02 20.40
C PHE A 159 -45.70 -9.33 18.99
N GLU A 160 -46.93 -8.95 18.65
CA GLU A 160 -47.52 -9.34 17.37
C GLU A 160 -48.53 -8.31 16.87
N MET A 161 -48.89 -8.42 15.60
CA MET A 161 -50.17 -7.89 15.13
C MET A 161 -51.20 -9.02 15.13
N THR A 162 -52.42 -8.70 15.54
CA THR A 162 -53.56 -9.61 15.40
C THR A 162 -53.98 -9.69 13.92
N PRO A 163 -54.83 -10.66 13.53
CA PRO A 163 -55.37 -10.73 12.16
C PRO A 163 -56.15 -9.48 11.69
N ASN A 164 -56.52 -8.58 12.62
CA ASN A 164 -57.19 -7.31 12.33
C ASN A 164 -56.22 -6.12 12.39
N ASP A 165 -54.91 -6.36 12.29
CA ASP A 165 -53.83 -5.35 12.39
C ASP A 165 -53.76 -4.56 13.71
N ALA A 166 -54.43 -5.03 14.76
CA ALA A 166 -54.28 -4.45 16.10
C ALA A 166 -52.98 -4.96 16.76
N PRO A 167 -52.15 -4.09 17.36
CA PRO A 167 -50.95 -4.50 18.06
C PRO A 167 -51.30 -5.23 19.36
N ALA A 168 -50.61 -6.34 19.64
CA ALA A 168 -50.79 -7.09 20.86
C ALA A 168 -49.46 -7.48 21.50
N VAL A 169 -49.46 -7.53 22.84
CA VAL A 169 -48.38 -8.13 23.62
C VAL A 169 -48.97 -9.16 24.56
N ARG A 170 -48.41 -10.36 24.58
CA ARG A 170 -48.79 -11.45 25.48
C ARG A 170 -47.59 -11.89 26.30
N LEU A 171 -47.78 -12.05 27.61
CA LEU A 171 -46.84 -12.72 28.51
C LEU A 171 -47.45 -14.04 28.97
N MET A 172 -46.64 -15.09 29.04
CA MET A 172 -47.08 -16.44 29.38
C MET A 172 -46.26 -16.99 30.55
N ASP A 173 -46.93 -17.66 31.49
CA ASP A 173 -46.27 -18.38 32.58
C ASP A 173 -45.53 -19.63 32.09
N GLU A 174 -44.94 -20.40 33.01
CA GLU A 174 -44.15 -21.59 32.70
C GLU A 174 -44.93 -22.74 32.02
N THR A 175 -46.24 -22.75 32.19
CA THR A 175 -47.18 -23.72 31.59
C THR A 175 -47.64 -23.29 30.20
N GLY A 176 -47.37 -22.04 29.81
CA GLY A 176 -47.81 -21.45 28.53
C GLY A 176 -49.15 -20.72 28.64
N LYS A 177 -49.69 -20.56 29.86
CA LYS A 177 -50.92 -19.80 30.07
C LYS A 177 -50.61 -18.30 30.04
N THR A 178 -51.40 -17.55 29.29
CA THR A 178 -51.32 -16.08 29.26
C THR A 178 -51.57 -15.51 30.66
N THR A 179 -50.60 -14.77 31.18
CA THR A 179 -50.69 -14.06 32.46
C THR A 179 -50.96 -12.56 32.28
N PHE A 180 -50.56 -12.00 31.14
CA PHE A 180 -50.81 -10.62 30.78
C PHE A 180 -51.05 -10.51 29.28
N GLN A 181 -52.00 -9.67 28.88
CA GLN A 181 -52.25 -9.33 27.49
C GLN A 181 -52.70 -7.88 27.37
N ILE A 182 -52.20 -7.20 26.34
CA ILE A 182 -52.73 -5.92 25.85
C ILE A 182 -53.03 -6.07 24.36
N ASN A 183 -54.13 -5.46 23.91
CA ASN A 183 -54.63 -5.44 22.53
C ASN A 183 -55.49 -4.20 22.29
#